data_AF-A0A4R7KTL5-F1
#
_entry.id   AF-A0A4R7KTL5-F1
#
_cell.length_a   1.000
_cell.length_b   1.000
_cell.length_c   1.000
_cell.angle_alpha   90.00
_cell.angle_beta   90.00
_cell.angle_gamma   90.00
#
_symmetry.space_group_name_H-M   'P 1'
#
loop_
_entity.id
_entity.type
_entity.pdbx_description
1 polymer ?
#
loop_
_entity_poly.entity_id
_entity_poly.type
_entity_poly.pdbx_seq_one_letter_code
_entity_poly.pdbx_strand_id
1 'polypeptide(L)'
;MADKINKGQIAFEHQFWLQILGDHARFILNELSPEESEEALGARYFIDTFDKLLEESRRGLSETELEEFTKRALKHAQEIRGFKLNLIRQHLVGEIKIGLTPTFLNHMVNELDEYIRILNCFLSGKLAPMNDIHHHLLWLLDASGHAEGIAKVLDEVEKRLIYKAEEFKKDFDNLYRRAVEMAGYVRTSIEKFPALTRFNEEVELEMQLFMGYLNEIEKMRLDKEVLGGILPLVPDHMYREECYYLTKLSMVSEVKRPECDPAKPRTET
;
A
#
# COMPACT_ATOMS: atom_id res chain seq x y z
N MET A 1 -0.62 28.37 12.31
CA MET A 1 -0.83 28.76 10.90
C MET A 1 -1.19 27.47 10.20
N ALA A 2 -2.40 27.31 9.64
CA ALA A 2 -2.74 26.06 8.98
C ALA A 2 -1.79 25.88 7.79
N ASP A 3 -1.04 24.78 7.76
CA ASP A 3 -0.17 24.48 6.62
C ASP A 3 -1.02 24.44 5.36
N LYS A 4 -0.78 25.42 4.48
CA LYS A 4 -1.52 25.57 3.24
C LYS A 4 -1.16 24.39 2.36
N ILE A 5 -2.16 23.61 1.92
CA ILE A 5 -1.91 22.45 1.05
C ILE A 5 -1.15 22.91 -0.19
N ASN A 6 0.00 22.28 -0.44
CA ASN A 6 0.76 22.56 -1.65
C ASN A 6 0.28 21.64 -2.79
N LYS A 7 0.08 22.21 -3.99
CA LYS A 7 -0.19 21.49 -5.25
C LYS A 7 0.74 20.28 -5.45
N GLY A 8 2.03 20.42 -5.12
CA GLY A 8 3.01 19.34 -5.21
C GLY A 8 2.72 18.16 -4.29
N GLN A 9 2.18 18.41 -3.08
CA GLN A 9 1.79 17.34 -2.16
C GLN A 9 0.57 16.59 -2.68
N ILE A 10 -0.44 17.30 -3.20
CA ILE A 10 -1.63 16.67 -3.78
C ILE A 10 -1.25 15.81 -4.99
N ALA A 11 -0.40 16.34 -5.88
CA ALA A 11 0.09 15.61 -7.04
C ALA A 11 0.86 14.34 -6.65
N PHE A 12 1.70 14.42 -5.61
CA PHE A 12 2.41 13.27 -5.05
C PHE A 12 1.44 12.17 -4.59
N GLU A 13 0.40 12.52 -3.81
CA GLU A 13 -0.60 11.54 -3.36
C GLU A 13 -1.30 10.87 -4.54
N HIS A 14 -1.74 11.66 -5.53
CA HIS A 14 -2.39 11.09 -6.71
C HIS A 14 -1.46 10.14 -7.47
N GLN A 15 -0.22 10.54 -7.73
CA GLN A 15 0.71 9.73 -8.51
C GLN A 15 1.05 8.41 -7.82
N PHE A 16 1.23 8.43 -6.50
CA PHE A 16 1.40 7.21 -5.70
C PHE A 16 0.13 6.35 -5.74
N TRP A 17 -0.99 6.87 -5.22
CA TRP A 17 -2.19 6.06 -4.99
C TRP A 17 -2.85 5.56 -6.27
N LEU A 18 -2.88 6.36 -7.35
CA LEU A 18 -3.48 5.91 -8.61
C LEU A 18 -2.67 4.77 -9.23
N GLN A 19 -1.34 4.76 -9.06
CA GLN A 19 -0.51 3.65 -9.50
C GLN A 19 -0.78 2.40 -8.67
N ILE A 20 -0.79 2.53 -7.34
CA ILE A 20 -1.12 1.45 -6.39
C ILE A 20 -2.49 0.82 -6.71
N LEU A 21 -3.53 1.63 -6.91
CA LEU A 21 -4.87 1.11 -7.26
C LEU A 21 -4.93 0.46 -8.65
N GLY A 22 -4.16 0.96 -9.60
CA GLY A 22 -3.98 0.31 -10.90
C GLY A 22 -3.26 -1.04 -10.79
N ASP A 23 -2.34 -1.19 -9.83
CA ASP A 23 -1.64 -2.45 -9.56
C ASP A 23 -2.59 -3.46 -8.88
N HIS A 24 -3.41 -3.03 -7.91
CA HIS A 24 -4.37 -3.95 -7.26
C HIS A 24 -5.35 -4.52 -8.28
N ALA A 25 -5.83 -3.69 -9.21
CA ALA A 25 -6.72 -4.15 -10.27
C ALA A 25 -6.05 -5.22 -11.16
N ARG A 26 -4.73 -5.11 -11.41
CA ARG A 26 -3.94 -6.13 -12.14
C ARG A 26 -3.77 -7.40 -11.31
N PHE A 27 -3.46 -7.28 -10.03
CA PHE A 27 -3.30 -8.43 -9.13
C PHE A 27 -4.61 -9.20 -9.01
N ILE A 28 -5.73 -8.50 -8.82
CA ILE A 28 -7.05 -9.11 -8.81
C ILE A 28 -7.32 -9.82 -10.15
N LEU A 29 -7.11 -9.15 -11.29
CA LEU A 29 -7.34 -9.75 -12.61
C LEU A 29 -6.55 -11.04 -12.82
N ASN A 30 -5.28 -11.06 -12.41
CA ASN A 30 -4.38 -12.19 -12.62
C ASN A 30 -4.72 -13.40 -11.73
N GLU A 31 -5.38 -13.16 -10.60
CA GLU A 31 -5.70 -14.19 -9.61
C GLU A 31 -7.15 -14.71 -9.73
N LEU A 32 -7.97 -14.10 -10.58
CA LEU A 32 -9.33 -14.58 -10.87
C LEU A 32 -9.31 -15.83 -11.75
N SER A 33 -10.13 -16.82 -11.39
CA SER A 33 -10.41 -17.95 -12.28
C SER A 33 -11.02 -17.45 -13.61
N PRO A 34 -10.74 -18.11 -14.75
CA PRO A 34 -11.36 -17.78 -16.03
C PRO A 34 -12.90 -17.79 -16.04
N GLU A 35 -13.53 -18.45 -15.07
CA GLU A 35 -14.98 -18.49 -14.90
C GLU A 35 -15.57 -17.19 -14.33
N GLU A 36 -14.78 -16.38 -13.61
CA GLU A 36 -15.20 -15.13 -12.94
C GLU A 36 -15.20 -13.95 -13.94
N SER A 37 -15.99 -14.10 -15.01
CA SER A 37 -15.97 -13.19 -16.15
C SER A 37 -16.46 -11.77 -15.82
N GLU A 38 -17.41 -11.63 -14.89
CA GLU A 38 -17.92 -10.33 -14.44
C GLU A 38 -16.87 -9.56 -13.63
N GLU A 39 -16.25 -10.23 -12.65
CA GLU A 39 -15.19 -9.69 -11.82
C GLU A 39 -13.96 -9.33 -12.67
N ALA A 40 -13.62 -10.16 -13.66
CA ALA A 40 -12.52 -9.87 -14.59
C ALA A 40 -12.81 -8.66 -15.49
N LEU A 41 -14.07 -8.41 -15.85
CA LEU A 41 -14.46 -7.17 -16.55
C LEU A 41 -14.33 -5.95 -15.61
N GLY A 42 -14.75 -6.09 -14.36
CA GLY A 42 -14.58 -5.05 -13.33
C GLY A 42 -13.12 -4.70 -13.10
N ALA A 43 -12.24 -5.70 -12.96
CA ALA A 43 -10.81 -5.48 -12.78
C ALA A 43 -10.19 -4.76 -13.99
N ARG A 44 -10.52 -5.17 -15.22
CA ARG A 44 -10.07 -4.48 -16.45
C ARG A 44 -10.54 -3.03 -16.54
N TYR A 45 -11.80 -2.77 -16.16
CA TYR A 45 -12.31 -1.41 -16.07
C TYR A 45 -11.49 -0.53 -15.13
N PHE A 46 -11.10 -1.05 -13.96
CA PHE A 46 -10.29 -0.30 -13.00
C PHE A 46 -8.85 -0.12 -13.46
N ILE A 47 -8.25 -1.10 -14.15
CA ILE A 47 -6.93 -0.94 -14.78
C ILE A 47 -6.93 0.27 -15.72
N ASP A 48 -7.86 0.28 -16.68
CA ASP A 48 -7.96 1.37 -17.67
C ASP A 48 -8.24 2.72 -17.01
N THR A 49 -9.07 2.73 -15.97
CA THR A 49 -9.46 3.95 -15.26
C THR A 49 -8.30 4.55 -14.50
N PHE A 50 -7.61 3.76 -13.68
CA PHE A 50 -6.51 4.27 -12.86
C PHE A 50 -5.27 4.61 -13.68
N ASP A 51 -5.00 3.89 -14.78
CA ASP A 51 -3.92 4.24 -15.69
C ASP A 51 -4.15 5.61 -16.36
N LYS A 52 -5.37 5.87 -16.86
CA LYS A 52 -5.72 7.17 -17.46
C LYS A 52 -5.62 8.31 -16.45
N LEU A 53 -6.10 8.09 -15.22
CA LEU A 53 -5.99 9.08 -14.14
C LEU A 53 -4.52 9.32 -13.77
N LEU A 54 -3.71 8.27 -13.68
CA LEU A 54 -2.28 8.39 -13.37
C LEU A 54 -1.56 9.22 -14.44
N GLU A 55 -1.79 8.92 -15.73
CA GLU A 55 -1.23 9.71 -16.84
C GLU A 55 -1.64 11.18 -16.78
N GLU A 56 -2.92 11.46 -16.51
CA GLU A 56 -3.42 12.83 -16.38
C GLU A 56 -2.79 13.56 -15.18
N SER A 57 -2.63 12.88 -14.04
CA SER A 57 -2.00 13.45 -12.83
C SER A 57 -0.55 13.91 -13.05
N ARG A 58 0.14 13.33 -14.06
CA ARG A 58 1.53 13.66 -14.42
C ARG A 58 1.65 14.89 -15.33
N ARG A 59 0.54 15.45 -15.83
CA ARG A 59 0.54 16.58 -16.80
C ARG A 59 0.67 17.97 -16.18
N GLY A 60 0.70 18.11 -14.85
CA GLY A 60 0.92 19.39 -14.17
C GLY A 60 -0.32 20.28 -14.00
N LEU A 61 -1.48 19.69 -13.66
CA LEU A 61 -2.81 20.31 -13.50
C LEU A 61 -2.84 21.62 -12.69
N SER A 62 -3.49 22.68 -13.18
CA SER A 62 -3.78 23.91 -12.41
C SER A 62 -4.59 23.63 -11.13
N GLU A 63 -4.70 24.59 -10.20
CA GLU A 63 -5.45 24.39 -8.95
C GLU A 63 -6.93 24.03 -9.19
N THR A 64 -7.58 24.69 -10.15
CA THR A 64 -8.97 24.42 -10.53
C THR A 64 -9.13 23.05 -11.19
N GLU A 65 -8.17 22.65 -12.03
CA GLU A 65 -8.19 21.31 -12.64
C GLU A 65 -7.94 20.23 -11.58
N LEU A 66 -7.10 20.52 -10.58
CA LEU A 66 -6.74 19.58 -9.54
C LEU A 66 -7.91 19.28 -8.60
N GLU A 67 -8.76 20.27 -8.30
CA GLU A 67 -9.96 20.04 -7.50
C GLU A 67 -10.94 19.10 -8.23
N GLU A 68 -11.23 19.36 -9.50
CA GLU A 68 -12.09 18.48 -10.32
C GLU A 68 -11.47 17.11 -10.55
N PHE A 69 -10.15 17.04 -10.75
CA PHE A 69 -9.40 15.79 -10.80
C PHE A 69 -9.57 15.00 -9.49
N THR A 70 -9.41 15.65 -8.34
CA THR A 70 -9.55 15.05 -7.00
C THR A 70 -10.95 14.46 -6.80
N LYS A 71 -12.01 15.16 -7.25
CA LYS A 71 -13.40 14.66 -7.19
C LYS A 71 -13.58 13.40 -8.03
N ARG A 72 -13.02 13.34 -9.25
CA ARG A 72 -13.08 12.15 -10.10
C ARG A 72 -12.27 10.99 -9.52
N ALA A 73 -11.07 11.26 -9.01
CA ALA A 73 -10.25 10.26 -8.34
C ALA A 73 -10.98 9.66 -7.12
N LEU A 74 -11.63 10.49 -6.30
CA LEU A 74 -12.43 10.05 -5.15
C LEU A 74 -13.59 9.15 -5.56
N LYS A 75 -14.31 9.54 -6.62
CA LYS A 75 -15.40 8.72 -7.16
C LYS A 75 -14.92 7.32 -7.54
N HIS A 76 -13.85 7.22 -8.35
CA HIS A 76 -13.33 5.93 -8.77
C HIS A 76 -12.67 5.12 -7.64
N ALA A 77 -12.07 5.80 -6.66
CA ALA A 77 -11.59 5.18 -5.42
C ALA A 77 -12.76 4.53 -4.64
N GLN A 78 -13.91 5.20 -4.52
CA GLN A 78 -15.10 4.63 -3.88
C GLN A 78 -15.70 3.45 -4.68
N GLU A 79 -15.65 3.50 -6.01
CA GLU A 79 -16.12 2.41 -6.87
C GLU A 79 -15.24 1.15 -6.70
N ILE A 80 -13.90 1.28 -6.77
CA ILE A 80 -13.02 0.11 -6.55
C ILE A 80 -13.08 -0.39 -5.10
N ARG A 81 -13.40 0.47 -4.14
CA ARG A 81 -13.66 0.05 -2.75
C ARG A 81 -14.86 -0.89 -2.70
N GLY A 82 -15.96 -0.50 -3.34
CA GLY A 82 -17.16 -1.34 -3.44
C GLY A 82 -16.86 -2.67 -4.14
N PHE A 83 -16.06 -2.64 -5.20
CA PHE A 83 -15.61 -3.83 -5.91
C PHE A 83 -14.79 -4.77 -5.00
N LYS A 84 -13.74 -4.29 -4.34
CA LYS A 84 -12.92 -5.10 -3.42
C LYS A 84 -13.74 -5.71 -2.29
N LEU A 85 -14.64 -4.93 -1.68
CA LEU A 85 -15.53 -5.43 -0.63
C LEU A 85 -16.51 -6.49 -1.16
N ASN A 86 -16.98 -6.37 -2.40
CA ASN A 86 -17.80 -7.40 -3.02
C ASN A 86 -17.02 -8.71 -3.25
N LEU A 87 -15.75 -8.62 -3.68
CA LEU A 87 -14.88 -9.81 -3.81
C LEU A 87 -14.71 -10.50 -2.44
N ILE A 88 -14.45 -9.73 -1.38
CA ILE A 88 -14.36 -10.28 -0.01
C ILE A 88 -15.70 -10.92 0.38
N ARG A 89 -16.84 -10.26 0.12
CA ARG A 89 -18.17 -10.79 0.41
C ARG A 89 -18.39 -12.16 -0.25
N GLN A 90 -18.11 -12.27 -1.55
CA GLN A 90 -18.24 -13.53 -2.29
C GLN A 90 -17.27 -14.58 -1.74
N HIS A 91 -16.02 -14.21 -1.44
CA HIS A 91 -15.02 -15.12 -0.89
C HIS A 91 -15.44 -15.69 0.47
N LEU A 92 -16.04 -14.89 1.35
CA LEU A 92 -16.47 -15.33 2.67
C LEU A 92 -17.59 -16.38 2.64
N VAL A 93 -18.34 -16.48 1.53
CA VAL A 93 -19.44 -17.45 1.36
C VAL A 93 -19.18 -18.49 0.26
N GLY A 94 -17.98 -18.50 -0.33
CA GLY A 94 -17.59 -19.47 -1.36
C GLY A 94 -18.22 -19.22 -2.73
N GLU A 95 -18.56 -17.96 -3.05
CA GLU A 95 -19.19 -17.54 -4.31
C GLU A 95 -18.19 -17.04 -5.36
N ILE A 96 -16.88 -17.14 -5.12
CA ILE A 96 -15.83 -16.71 -6.06
C ILE A 96 -14.63 -17.67 -6.03
N LYS A 97 -14.03 -17.91 -7.19
CA LYS A 97 -12.75 -18.62 -7.36
C LYS A 97 -11.64 -17.62 -7.67
N ILE A 98 -10.87 -17.25 -6.64
CA ILE A 98 -9.75 -16.32 -6.72
C ILE A 98 -8.56 -16.84 -5.90
N GLY A 99 -7.33 -16.59 -6.36
CA GLY A 99 -6.10 -16.97 -5.64
C GLY A 99 -5.71 -16.04 -4.48
N LEU A 100 -6.25 -14.81 -4.44
CA LEU A 100 -6.04 -13.86 -3.35
C LEU A 100 -6.88 -14.22 -2.13
N THR A 101 -6.23 -14.24 -0.96
CA THR A 101 -6.92 -14.48 0.31
C THR A 101 -7.76 -13.27 0.76
N PRO A 102 -8.80 -13.46 1.61
CA PRO A 102 -9.63 -12.36 2.10
C PRO A 102 -8.84 -11.30 2.86
N THR A 103 -7.82 -11.71 3.64
CA THR A 103 -6.96 -10.78 4.38
C THR A 103 -6.15 -9.90 3.44
N PHE A 104 -5.60 -10.46 2.36
CA PHE A 104 -4.85 -9.69 1.37
C PHE A 104 -5.75 -8.68 0.65
N LEU A 105 -6.97 -9.08 0.26
CA LEU A 105 -7.97 -8.15 -0.28
C LEU A 105 -8.39 -7.09 0.75
N ASN A 106 -8.44 -7.44 2.04
CA ASN A 106 -8.77 -6.50 3.11
C ASN A 106 -7.67 -5.46 3.31
N HIS A 107 -6.38 -5.82 3.20
CA HIS A 107 -5.28 -4.87 3.26
C HIS A 107 -5.42 -3.85 2.11
N MET A 108 -5.69 -4.33 0.89
CA MET A 108 -6.00 -3.46 -0.25
C MET A 108 -7.17 -2.49 -0.02
N VAL A 109 -8.11 -2.82 0.87
CA VAL A 109 -9.20 -1.91 1.28
C VAL A 109 -8.72 -0.92 2.33
N ASN A 110 -7.90 -1.34 3.30
CA ASN A 110 -7.31 -0.44 4.31
C ASN A 110 -6.47 0.67 3.66
N GLU A 111 -5.60 0.30 2.72
CA GLU A 111 -4.81 1.21 1.89
C GLU A 111 -5.69 2.22 1.13
N LEU A 112 -6.72 1.72 0.45
CA LEU A 112 -7.66 2.54 -0.31
C LEU A 112 -8.46 3.49 0.58
N ASP A 113 -8.85 3.06 1.78
CA ASP A 113 -9.56 3.89 2.74
C ASP A 113 -8.67 5.05 3.22
N GLU A 114 -7.35 4.85 3.28
CA GLU A 114 -6.40 5.93 3.54
C GLU A 114 -6.38 6.96 2.39
N TYR A 115 -6.36 6.51 1.14
CA TYR A 115 -6.45 7.44 0.00
C TYR A 115 -7.76 8.22 -0.01
N ILE A 116 -8.90 7.54 0.21
CA ILE A 116 -10.22 8.19 0.29
C ILE A 116 -10.22 9.24 1.41
N ARG A 117 -9.63 8.95 2.57
CA ARG A 117 -9.50 9.91 3.68
C ARG A 117 -8.69 11.14 3.24
N ILE A 118 -7.54 10.95 2.60
CA ILE A 118 -6.68 12.01 2.07
C ILE A 118 -7.45 12.90 1.07
N LEU A 119 -8.13 12.30 0.10
CA LEU A 119 -8.90 13.02 -0.91
C LEU A 119 -10.02 13.88 -0.30
N ASN A 120 -10.75 13.35 0.69
CA ASN A 120 -11.79 14.12 1.38
C ASN A 120 -11.22 15.33 2.13
N CYS A 121 -10.03 15.20 2.75
CA CYS A 121 -9.36 16.31 3.38
C CYS A 121 -8.94 17.38 2.35
N PHE A 122 -8.38 16.97 1.22
CA PHE A 122 -8.01 17.88 0.13
C PHE A 122 -9.21 18.67 -0.41
N LEU A 123 -10.33 18.01 -0.66
CA LEU A 123 -11.57 18.67 -1.09
C LEU A 123 -12.15 19.62 -0.02
N SER A 124 -11.78 19.42 1.24
CA SER A 124 -12.15 20.31 2.35
C SER A 124 -11.11 21.42 2.60
N GLY A 125 -10.07 21.53 1.76
CA GLY A 125 -8.98 22.49 1.92
C GLY A 125 -8.09 22.22 3.13
N LYS A 126 -8.05 20.98 3.64
CA LYS A 126 -7.22 20.57 4.79
C LYS A 126 -6.24 19.44 4.43
N LEU A 127 -5.12 19.36 5.14
CA LEU A 127 -4.30 18.15 5.15
C LEU A 127 -4.96 17.09 6.05
N ALA A 128 -4.82 15.83 5.67
CA ALA A 128 -5.22 14.71 6.51
C ALA A 128 -4.39 14.71 7.81
N PRO A 129 -5.02 14.77 9.00
CA PRO A 129 -4.30 14.65 10.27
C PRO A 129 -3.61 13.28 10.32
N MET A 130 -2.32 13.27 10.64
CA MET A 130 -1.49 12.06 10.69
C MET A 130 -0.53 12.17 11.86
N ASN A 131 -0.26 11.05 12.51
CA ASN A 131 0.82 10.86 13.45
C ASN A 131 1.51 9.52 13.16
N ASP A 132 2.63 9.27 13.82
CA ASP A 132 3.37 8.02 13.68
C ASP A 132 2.50 6.80 13.97
N ILE A 133 1.72 6.81 15.04
CA ILE A 133 0.83 5.69 15.44
C ILE A 133 -0.21 5.36 14.36
N HIS A 134 -0.83 6.36 13.73
CA HIS A 134 -1.76 6.17 12.61
C HIS A 134 -1.09 5.39 11.48
N HIS A 135 0.13 5.77 11.12
CA HIS A 135 0.89 5.06 10.09
C HIS A 135 1.30 3.65 10.53
N HIS A 136 1.77 3.48 11.76
CA HIS A 136 2.12 2.15 12.30
C HIS A 136 0.94 1.18 12.26
N LEU A 137 -0.26 1.63 12.63
CA LEU A 137 -1.46 0.78 12.66
C LEU A 137 -1.97 0.38 11.27
N LEU A 138 -1.60 1.12 10.22
CA LEU A 138 -1.92 0.76 8.85
C LEU A 138 -0.81 -0.12 8.25
N TRP A 139 0.41 0.42 8.21
CA TRP A 139 1.48 -0.12 7.37
C TRP A 139 2.23 -1.30 7.99
N LEU A 140 2.24 -1.47 9.32
CA LEU A 140 2.84 -2.69 9.91
C LEU A 140 1.98 -3.93 9.68
N LEU A 141 0.65 -3.75 9.68
CA LEU A 141 -0.26 -4.84 9.33
C LEU A 141 -0.13 -5.21 7.85
N ASP A 142 -0.01 -4.19 7.00
CA ASP A 142 0.22 -4.32 5.57
C ASP A 142 1.54 -5.08 5.26
N ALA A 143 2.67 -4.59 5.76
CA ALA A 143 3.98 -5.22 5.58
C ALA A 143 4.05 -6.67 6.11
N SER A 144 3.34 -6.99 7.20
CA SER A 144 3.17 -8.38 7.65
C SER A 144 2.44 -9.23 6.58
N GLY A 145 1.37 -8.68 6.00
CA GLY A 145 0.65 -9.31 4.89
C GLY A 145 1.49 -9.47 3.62
N HIS A 146 2.36 -8.50 3.31
CA HIS A 146 3.32 -8.59 2.20
C HIS A 146 4.29 -9.74 2.39
N ALA A 147 4.94 -9.80 3.56
CA ALA A 147 5.88 -10.86 3.89
C ALA A 147 5.19 -12.25 3.87
N GLU A 148 3.99 -12.37 4.42
CA GLU A 148 3.19 -13.60 4.35
C GLU A 148 2.83 -13.98 2.89
N GLY A 149 2.43 -12.99 2.09
CA GLY A 149 2.09 -13.18 0.69
C GLY A 149 3.27 -13.75 -0.10
N ILE A 150 4.47 -13.18 0.06
CA ILE A 150 5.69 -13.67 -0.58
C ILE A 150 6.00 -15.11 -0.14
N ALA A 151 5.97 -15.39 1.17
CA ALA A 151 6.27 -16.72 1.70
C ALA A 151 5.38 -17.81 1.08
N LYS A 152 4.11 -17.51 0.82
CA LYS A 152 3.12 -18.47 0.29
C LYS A 152 3.24 -18.74 -1.21
N VAL A 153 3.73 -17.79 -2.00
CA VAL A 153 3.74 -17.89 -3.46
C VAL A 153 5.09 -18.34 -4.02
N LEU A 154 6.15 -18.30 -3.21
CA LEU A 154 7.44 -18.89 -3.57
C LEU A 154 7.31 -20.41 -3.66
N ASP A 155 8.07 -21.02 -4.56
CA ASP A 155 8.11 -22.48 -4.65
C ASP A 155 8.71 -23.08 -3.38
N GLU A 156 8.19 -24.22 -2.94
CA GLU A 156 8.60 -24.91 -1.71
C GLU A 156 10.11 -25.21 -1.66
N VAL A 157 10.79 -25.29 -2.80
CA VAL A 157 12.26 -25.46 -2.85
C VAL A 157 13.04 -24.19 -2.49
N GLU A 158 12.43 -23.01 -2.53
CA GLU A 158 13.02 -21.70 -2.21
C GLU A 158 13.09 -21.44 -0.69
N LYS A 159 13.42 -22.48 0.07
CA LYS A 159 13.34 -22.51 1.53
C LYS A 159 13.96 -21.30 2.22
N ARG A 160 15.16 -20.90 1.80
CA ARG A 160 15.87 -19.77 2.41
C ARG A 160 15.10 -18.45 2.24
N LEU A 161 14.50 -18.22 1.08
CA LEU A 161 13.73 -16.99 0.80
C LEU A 161 12.39 -17.01 1.53
N ILE A 162 11.74 -18.18 1.61
CA ILE A 162 10.52 -18.39 2.40
C ILE A 162 10.78 -18.10 3.88
N TYR A 163 11.82 -18.70 4.47
CA TYR A 163 12.15 -18.48 5.89
C TYR A 163 12.41 -17.00 6.19
N LYS A 164 13.12 -16.29 5.30
CA LYS A 164 13.37 -14.86 5.46
C LYS A 164 12.07 -14.04 5.44
N ALA A 165 11.12 -14.37 4.56
CA ALA A 165 9.80 -13.75 4.56
C ALA A 165 8.99 -14.07 5.83
N GLU A 166 9.03 -15.30 6.33
CA GLU A 166 8.38 -15.67 7.59
C GLU A 166 8.96 -14.93 8.81
N GLU A 167 10.27 -14.66 8.81
CA GLU A 167 10.92 -13.83 9.83
C GLU A 167 10.41 -12.39 9.79
N PHE A 168 10.40 -11.75 8.61
CA PHE A 168 9.83 -10.39 8.46
C PHE A 168 8.37 -10.33 8.91
N LYS A 169 7.55 -11.30 8.52
CA LYS A 169 6.15 -11.39 8.96
C LYS A 169 6.05 -11.39 10.49
N LYS A 170 6.85 -12.22 11.15
CA LYS A 170 6.86 -12.32 12.62
C LYS A 170 7.28 -11.00 13.26
N ASP A 171 8.28 -10.32 12.70
CA ASP A 171 8.78 -9.07 13.24
C ASP A 171 7.75 -7.94 13.05
N PHE A 172 7.10 -7.84 11.89
CA PHE A 172 5.99 -6.90 11.68
C PHE A 172 4.77 -7.19 12.56
N ASP A 173 4.42 -8.46 12.79
CA ASP A 173 3.35 -8.82 13.74
C ASP A 173 3.66 -8.34 15.17
N ASN A 174 4.93 -8.43 15.60
CA ASN A 174 5.36 -7.96 16.91
C ASN A 174 5.38 -6.43 16.99
N LEU A 175 5.85 -5.76 15.94
CA LEU A 175 5.85 -4.30 15.85
C LEU A 175 4.40 -3.76 15.84
N TYR A 176 3.49 -4.41 15.11
CA TYR A 176 2.07 -4.04 15.07
C TYR A 176 1.43 -4.15 16.46
N ARG A 177 1.68 -5.26 17.19
CA ARG A 177 1.21 -5.41 18.57
C ARG A 177 1.72 -4.27 19.47
N ARG A 178 2.98 -3.86 19.29
CA ARG A 178 3.53 -2.71 20.01
C ARG A 178 2.83 -1.40 19.62
N ALA A 179 2.55 -1.18 18.34
CA ALA A 179 1.80 0.00 17.88
C ALA A 179 0.41 0.10 18.53
N VAL A 180 -0.30 -1.03 18.68
CA VAL A 180 -1.59 -1.10 19.39
C VAL A 180 -1.47 -0.60 20.83
N GLU A 181 -0.42 -1.01 21.56
CA GLU A 181 -0.19 -0.54 22.93
C GLU A 181 0.21 0.94 22.97
N MET A 182 1.04 1.41 22.02
CA MET A 182 1.40 2.84 21.90
C MET A 182 0.16 3.72 21.66
N ALA A 183 -0.75 3.27 20.80
CA ALA A 183 -2.06 3.91 20.60
C ALA A 183 -2.87 3.98 21.91
N GLY A 184 -2.68 3.01 22.79
CA GLY A 184 -3.25 3.03 24.12
C GLY A 184 -2.64 4.08 25.05
N TYR A 185 -1.32 4.27 25.01
CA TYR A 185 -0.60 5.17 25.90
C TYR A 185 -0.88 6.65 25.60
N VAL A 186 -1.07 7.01 24.33
CA VAL A 186 -1.35 8.41 23.94
C VAL A 186 -2.70 8.94 24.44
N ARG A 187 -3.59 8.07 24.96
CA ARG A 187 -4.80 8.51 25.69
C ARG A 187 -4.50 9.31 26.96
N THR A 188 -3.25 9.27 27.43
CA THR A 188 -2.75 10.15 28.50
C THR A 188 -2.52 11.59 28.04
N SER A 189 -2.77 11.91 26.76
CA SER A 189 -2.46 13.18 26.10
C SER A 189 -0.96 13.48 25.98
N ILE A 190 -0.10 12.48 26.23
CA ILE A 190 1.32 12.54 25.93
C ILE A 190 1.54 11.92 24.54
N GLU A 191 1.68 12.77 23.53
CA GLU A 191 1.84 12.36 22.13
C GLU A 191 3.30 12.12 21.72
N LYS A 192 4.26 12.55 22.55
CA LYS A 192 5.69 12.33 22.31
C LYS A 192 6.38 11.83 23.57
N PHE A 193 7.07 10.70 23.46
CA PHE A 193 7.84 10.14 24.56
C PHE A 193 8.99 9.25 24.04
N PRO A 194 10.09 9.10 24.79
CA PRO A 194 11.31 8.45 24.27
C PRO A 194 11.11 7.02 23.72
N ALA A 195 10.19 6.24 24.32
CA ALA A 195 9.92 4.88 23.86
C ALA A 195 9.18 4.83 22.50
N LEU A 196 8.44 5.89 22.13
CA LEU A 196 7.82 6.04 20.81
C LEU A 196 8.86 6.44 19.78
N THR A 197 9.76 7.38 20.10
CA THR A 197 10.89 7.72 19.21
C THR A 197 11.75 6.49 18.90
N ARG A 198 12.12 5.70 19.93
CA ARG A 198 12.86 4.44 19.72
C ARG A 198 12.07 3.42 18.90
N PHE A 199 10.74 3.38 19.07
CA PHE A 199 9.89 2.51 18.28
C PHE A 199 9.91 2.91 16.79
N ASN A 200 9.84 4.21 16.50
CA ASN A 200 9.92 4.73 15.13
C ASN A 200 11.26 4.34 14.47
N GLU A 201 12.38 4.45 15.19
CA GLU A 201 13.72 4.05 14.72
C GLU A 201 13.84 2.54 14.46
N GLU A 202 13.27 1.71 15.35
CA GLU A 202 13.25 0.25 15.16
C GLU A 202 12.43 -0.16 13.93
N VAL A 203 11.29 0.48 13.72
CA VAL A 203 10.45 0.27 12.53
C VAL A 203 11.16 0.74 11.25
N GLU A 204 11.85 1.88 11.28
CA GLU A 204 12.65 2.37 10.15
C GLU A 204 13.68 1.32 9.72
N LEU A 205 14.43 0.76 10.67
CA LEU A 205 15.46 -0.24 10.40
C LEU A 205 14.86 -1.51 9.79
N GLU A 206 13.81 -2.06 10.40
CA GLU A 206 13.17 -3.30 9.92
C GLU A 206 12.62 -3.11 8.51
N MET A 207 12.00 -1.95 8.25
CA MET A 207 11.43 -1.64 6.94
C MET A 207 12.51 -1.49 5.86
N GLN A 208 13.66 -0.87 6.19
CA GLN A 208 14.79 -0.79 5.26
C GLN A 208 15.34 -2.17 4.89
N LEU A 209 15.41 -3.10 5.85
CA LEU A 209 15.82 -4.49 5.61
C LEU A 209 14.81 -5.21 4.71
N PHE A 210 13.52 -5.02 4.97
CA PHE A 210 12.45 -5.62 4.17
C PHE A 210 12.42 -5.07 2.74
N MET A 211 12.55 -3.75 2.56
CA MET A 211 12.70 -3.11 1.25
C MET A 211 13.91 -3.65 0.47
N GLY A 212 15.02 -3.95 1.15
CA GLY A 212 16.17 -4.62 0.55
C GLY A 212 15.84 -6.03 0.05
N TYR A 213 15.05 -6.79 0.83
CA TYR A 213 14.55 -8.11 0.44
C TYR A 213 13.56 -8.04 -0.73
N LEU A 214 12.64 -7.09 -0.76
CA LEU A 214 11.69 -6.89 -1.87
C LEU A 214 12.44 -6.64 -3.19
N ASN A 215 13.44 -5.75 -3.18
CA ASN A 215 14.29 -5.50 -4.35
C ASN A 215 15.09 -6.74 -4.80
N GLU A 216 15.54 -7.58 -3.87
CA GLU A 216 16.22 -8.85 -4.17
C GLU A 216 15.26 -9.80 -4.91
N ILE A 217 14.05 -9.99 -4.38
CA ILE A 217 13.02 -10.83 -5.01
C ILE A 217 12.61 -10.29 -6.38
N GLU A 218 12.37 -8.99 -6.52
CA GLU A 218 12.03 -8.36 -7.80
C GLU A 218 13.06 -8.70 -8.89
N LYS A 219 14.35 -8.48 -8.60
CA LYS A 219 15.45 -8.75 -9.53
C LYS A 219 15.53 -10.23 -9.90
N MET A 220 15.51 -11.13 -8.91
CA MET A 220 15.54 -12.57 -9.17
C MET A 220 14.35 -13.04 -10.01
N ARG A 221 13.17 -12.41 -9.88
CA ARG A 221 11.98 -12.74 -10.70
C ARG A 221 12.07 -12.20 -12.12
N LEU A 222 12.69 -11.03 -12.32
CA LEU A 222 12.99 -10.51 -13.65
C LEU A 222 13.98 -11.43 -14.37
N ASP A 223 15.04 -11.84 -13.68
CA ASP A 223 16.12 -12.69 -14.21
C ASP A 223 15.78 -14.19 -14.26
N LYS A 224 14.58 -14.58 -13.80
CA LYS A 224 14.09 -15.98 -13.74
C LYS A 224 14.94 -16.90 -12.85
N GLU A 225 15.55 -16.34 -11.81
CA GLU A 225 16.43 -17.03 -10.87
C GLU A 225 15.72 -17.62 -9.65
N VAL A 226 14.53 -17.10 -9.29
CA VAL A 226 13.73 -17.62 -8.17
C VAL A 226 12.43 -18.24 -8.66
N LEU A 227 12.09 -19.41 -8.15
CA LEU A 227 10.90 -20.19 -8.48
C LEU A 227 9.68 -19.75 -7.66
N GLY A 228 8.50 -19.80 -8.27
CA GLY A 228 7.24 -19.40 -7.63
C GLY A 228 6.27 -18.68 -8.56
N GLY A 229 5.09 -18.36 -8.02
CA GLY A 229 3.99 -17.68 -8.72
C GLY A 229 4.07 -16.15 -8.69
N ILE A 230 4.97 -15.55 -7.91
CA ILE A 230 5.02 -14.09 -7.74
C ILE A 230 5.39 -13.37 -9.05
N LEU A 231 4.62 -12.36 -9.43
CA LEU A 231 4.95 -11.48 -10.57
C LEU A 231 5.96 -10.43 -10.11
N PRO A 232 6.96 -10.02 -10.92
CA PRO A 232 7.93 -8.99 -10.51
C PRO A 232 7.29 -7.64 -10.12
N LEU A 233 6.11 -7.31 -10.67
CA LEU A 233 5.35 -6.13 -10.26
C LEU A 233 4.92 -6.16 -8.79
N VAL A 234 4.71 -7.34 -8.19
CA VAL A 234 4.26 -7.48 -6.79
C VAL A 234 5.32 -6.97 -5.80
N PRO A 235 6.59 -7.44 -5.80
CA PRO A 235 7.61 -6.89 -4.90
C PRO A 235 7.95 -5.42 -5.19
N ASP A 236 7.86 -4.97 -6.45
CA ASP A 236 7.98 -3.54 -6.79
C ASP A 236 6.88 -2.70 -6.14
N HIS A 237 5.64 -3.18 -6.21
CA HIS A 237 4.48 -2.56 -5.61
C HIS A 237 4.64 -2.45 -4.09
N MET A 238 4.90 -3.58 -3.42
CA MET A 238 5.15 -3.62 -1.97
C MET A 238 6.28 -2.65 -1.60
N TYR A 239 7.38 -2.63 -2.36
CA TYR A 239 8.51 -1.72 -2.11
C TYR A 239 8.10 -0.24 -2.15
N ARG A 240 7.25 0.14 -3.10
CA ARG A 240 6.74 1.52 -3.23
C ARG A 240 5.86 1.90 -2.04
N GLU A 241 5.09 0.97 -1.51
CA GLU A 241 4.27 1.16 -0.31
C GLU A 241 5.13 1.32 0.95
N GLU A 242 6.12 0.46 1.13
CA GLU A 242 7.07 0.58 2.25
C GLU A 242 7.85 1.90 2.19
N CYS A 243 8.24 2.31 0.98
CA CYS A 243 8.86 3.61 0.74
C CYS A 243 7.91 4.77 1.08
N TYR A 244 6.63 4.67 0.72
CA TYR A 244 5.61 5.67 1.05
C TYR A 244 5.43 5.74 2.56
N TYR A 245 5.34 4.60 3.24
CA TYR A 245 5.24 4.52 4.68
C TYR A 245 6.41 5.21 5.38
N LEU A 246 7.66 4.87 5.04
CA LEU A 246 8.83 5.54 5.63
C LEU A 246 8.89 7.04 5.30
N THR A 247 8.46 7.42 4.09
CA THR A 247 8.32 8.84 3.72
C THR A 247 7.34 9.54 4.65
N LYS A 248 6.16 8.95 4.91
CA LYS A 248 5.16 9.51 5.83
C LYS A 248 5.63 9.54 7.28
N LEU A 249 6.27 8.46 7.75
CA LEU A 249 6.81 8.39 9.11
C LEU A 249 7.85 9.49 9.36
N SER A 250 8.72 9.78 8.38
CA SER A 250 9.71 10.86 8.46
C SER A 250 9.12 12.27 8.53
N MET A 251 7.87 12.45 8.10
CA MET A 251 7.18 13.74 8.16
C MET A 251 6.61 14.04 9.56
N VAL A 252 6.43 13.02 10.39
CA VAL A 252 5.74 13.11 11.69
C VAL A 252 6.57 12.66 12.88
N SER A 253 7.79 12.16 12.66
CA SER A 253 8.70 11.66 13.70
C SER A 253 10.16 12.05 13.44
N GLU A 254 11.07 11.56 14.26
CA GLU A 254 12.51 11.84 14.18
C GLU A 254 13.27 10.99 13.14
N VAL A 255 12.60 10.02 12.49
CA VAL A 255 13.23 9.16 11.48
C VAL A 255 13.60 9.95 10.24
N LYS A 256 14.65 9.51 9.53
CA LYS A 256 15.11 10.22 8.34
C LYS A 256 14.20 9.94 7.16
N ARG A 257 14.11 10.92 6.26
CA ARG A 257 13.44 10.70 4.98
C ARG A 257 14.21 9.62 4.20
N PRO A 258 13.54 8.56 3.72
CA PRO A 258 14.22 7.49 3.02
C PRO A 258 14.72 7.94 1.64
N GLU A 259 15.83 7.35 1.17
CA GLU A 259 16.38 7.57 -0.17
C GLU A 259 15.67 6.68 -1.21
N CYS A 260 14.35 6.85 -1.35
CA CYS A 260 13.52 6.11 -2.30
C CYS A 260 12.42 7.02 -2.88
N ASP A 261 11.84 6.60 -4.01
CA ASP A 261 10.71 7.29 -4.63
C ASP A 261 9.49 6.35 -4.65
N PRO A 262 8.44 6.63 -3.84
CA PRO A 262 7.24 5.79 -3.83
C PRO A 262 6.39 5.98 -5.08
N ALA A 263 6.54 7.09 -5.80
CA ALA A 263 5.82 7.37 -7.04
C ALA A 263 6.62 6.96 -8.29
N LYS A 264 7.75 6.25 -8.12
CA LYS A 264 8.52 5.73 -9.26
C LYS A 264 7.62 4.92 -10.19
N PRO A 265 7.84 4.95 -11.52
CA PRO A 265 7.10 4.09 -12.43
C PRO A 265 7.23 2.63 -12.01
N ARG A 266 6.11 1.92 -12.00
CA ARG A 266 6.06 0.49 -11.73
C ARG A 266 6.87 -0.31 -12.74
N THR A 267 7.31 -1.49 -12.32
CA THR A 267 7.99 -2.43 -13.21
C THR A 267 7.00 -3.02 -14.22
N GLU A 268 7.31 -2.90 -15.51
CA GLU A 268 6.55 -3.53 -16.60
C GLU A 268 7.05 -4.97 -16.81
N THR A 269 6.12 -5.91 -16.88
CA THR A 269 6.40 -7.36 -16.97
C THR A 269 5.53 -8.03 -18.01
#